data_AF-A0A0R3EM23-F1
#
_entry.id   AF-A0A0R3EM23-F1
#
_cell.length_a   1.000
_cell.length_b   1.000
_cell.length_c   1.000
_cell.angle_alpha   90.00
_cell.angle_beta   90.00
_cell.angle_gamma   90.00
#
_symmetry.space_group_name_H-M   'P 1'
#
loop_
_entity.id
_entity.type
_entity.pdbx_description
1 polymer ?
#
loop_
_entity_poly.entity_id
_entity_poly.type
_entity_poly.pdbx_seq_one_letter_code
_entity_poly.pdbx_strand_id
1 'polypeptide(L)'
;MLTPEIAAGLQFSRNDLGPTYRSCDLLAYRDALALRREELADLLRVAVDKQGKRERGNSDVGLDLAAEMQAIENLVENIAGEAVTAALTDQPTPVENESVKLTVAADQDEFAALYPGARTLQDGLVYPVSLQYVAIGRAAADLTRRGHQVEVYRADRRVDLMVRRASAGLFKNETVDLLRVDKKHYYRWELGQRPPPANALAELQAVNDFIAATASRLEVHAYGDVEVLQTYDDRDQHRFEADYPHARTLVGTAAYPARMHRVAAARRAHEMIRAGRPVRIAMPR
;
A
#
# COMPACT_ATOMS: atom_id res chain seq x y z
N MET A 1 17.30 -14.58 20.14
CA MET A 1 16.74 -13.93 18.92
C MET A 1 17.21 -14.77 17.75
N LEU A 2 16.36 -15.67 17.26
CA LEU A 2 16.67 -16.54 16.12
C LEU A 2 16.00 -15.90 14.91
N THR A 3 16.82 -15.37 13.99
CA THR A 3 16.41 -15.11 12.61
C THR A 3 15.92 -16.43 12.02
N PRO A 4 14.70 -16.54 11.48
CA PRO A 4 14.33 -17.71 10.72
C PRO A 4 15.23 -17.74 9.46
N GLU A 5 16.05 -18.79 9.31
CA GLU A 5 16.65 -19.13 8.03
C GLU A 5 15.51 -19.45 7.06
N ILE A 6 15.16 -18.50 6.19
CA ILE A 6 14.25 -18.75 5.08
C ILE A 6 14.98 -19.70 4.14
N ALA A 7 14.41 -20.89 3.97
CA ALA A 7 14.99 -22.01 3.24
C ALA A 7 15.54 -21.59 1.86
N ALA A 8 16.85 -21.78 1.70
CA ALA A 8 17.55 -21.74 0.42
C ALA A 8 16.94 -22.79 -0.52
N GLY A 9 16.15 -22.36 -1.51
CA GLY A 9 15.52 -23.30 -2.42
C GLY A 9 14.57 -22.71 -3.45
N LEU A 10 14.87 -21.54 -4.03
CA LEU A 10 14.09 -21.01 -5.16
C LEU A 10 15.01 -20.68 -6.33
N GLN A 11 14.90 -21.47 -7.40
CA GLN A 11 15.60 -21.24 -8.65
C GLN A 11 14.79 -20.25 -9.50
N PHE A 12 15.26 -19.00 -9.56
CA PHE A 12 14.83 -18.07 -10.60
C PHE A 12 15.83 -18.15 -11.76
N SER A 13 15.35 -18.26 -13.01
CA SER A 13 16.25 -18.11 -14.15
C SER A 13 16.81 -16.69 -14.18
N ARG A 14 18.12 -16.54 -14.44
CA ARG A 14 18.75 -15.22 -14.63
C ARG A 14 18.10 -14.45 -15.80
N ASN A 15 17.53 -15.17 -16.77
CA ASN A 15 16.74 -14.59 -17.87
C ASN A 15 15.31 -14.23 -17.44
N ASP A 16 14.82 -14.84 -16.36
CA ASP A 16 13.59 -14.41 -15.72
C ASP A 16 13.87 -13.09 -14.98
N LEU A 17 14.83 -12.93 -14.08
CA LEU A 17 14.87 -11.65 -13.31
C LEU A 17 15.55 -10.44 -13.98
N GLY A 18 15.56 -10.34 -15.32
CA GLY A 18 16.20 -9.25 -16.07
C GLY A 18 15.72 -7.81 -15.69
N PRO A 19 16.36 -6.76 -16.25
CA PRO A 19 16.14 -5.36 -15.86
C PRO A 19 14.79 -4.81 -16.33
N THR A 20 13.85 -5.63 -16.78
CA THR A 20 12.52 -5.19 -17.20
C THR A 20 11.53 -5.35 -16.06
N TYR A 21 10.58 -4.43 -15.97
CA TYR A 21 9.50 -4.45 -14.99
C TYR A 21 8.48 -5.54 -15.36
N ARG A 22 8.01 -6.30 -14.36
CA ARG A 22 7.24 -7.55 -14.57
C ARG A 22 5.85 -7.48 -13.98
N SER A 23 5.08 -8.54 -14.26
CA SER A 23 3.74 -8.74 -13.71
C SER A 23 3.71 -8.73 -12.18
N CYS A 24 4.73 -9.30 -11.53
CA CYS A 24 4.88 -9.31 -10.08
C CYS A 24 5.11 -7.90 -9.52
N ASP A 25 5.98 -7.11 -10.15
CA ASP A 25 6.18 -5.70 -9.79
C ASP A 25 4.85 -4.94 -9.93
N LEU A 26 4.21 -5.05 -11.10
CA LEU A 26 2.93 -4.40 -11.39
C LEU A 26 1.86 -4.69 -10.34
N LEU A 27 1.69 -5.97 -9.99
CA LEU A 27 0.70 -6.40 -9.01
C LEU A 27 1.04 -5.87 -7.61
N ALA A 28 2.31 -5.90 -7.20
CA ALA A 28 2.77 -5.39 -5.92
C ALA A 28 2.52 -3.88 -5.78
N TYR A 29 2.89 -3.09 -6.78
CA TYR A 29 2.65 -1.65 -6.78
C TYR A 29 1.16 -1.31 -6.87
N ARG A 30 0.38 -2.03 -7.67
CA ARG A 30 -1.08 -1.83 -7.73
C ARG A 30 -1.72 -2.06 -6.35
N ASP A 31 -1.32 -3.12 -5.65
CA ASP A 31 -1.79 -3.43 -4.30
C ASP A 31 -1.36 -2.34 -3.29
N ALA A 32 -0.10 -1.88 -3.35
CA ALA A 32 0.42 -0.86 -2.45
C ALA A 32 -0.21 0.54 -2.62
N LEU A 33 -0.72 0.80 -3.82
CA LEU A 33 -1.47 2.00 -4.18
C LEU A 33 -2.98 1.81 -4.04
N ALA A 34 -3.45 0.65 -3.55
CA ALA A 34 -4.86 0.28 -3.43
C ALA A 34 -5.68 0.52 -4.70
N LEU A 35 -5.05 0.48 -5.87
CA LEU A 35 -5.69 0.71 -7.15
C LEU A 35 -6.44 -0.56 -7.57
N ARG A 36 -7.70 -0.41 -7.96
CA ARG A 36 -8.39 -1.49 -8.67
C ARG A 36 -7.79 -1.65 -10.05
N ARG A 37 -7.90 -2.85 -10.60
CA ARG A 37 -7.43 -3.13 -11.96
C ARG A 37 -8.16 -2.25 -12.98
N GLU A 38 -9.45 -2.02 -12.77
CA GLU A 38 -10.30 -1.17 -13.61
C GLU A 38 -9.82 0.28 -13.55
N GLU A 39 -9.54 0.81 -12.35
CA GLU A 39 -8.99 2.17 -12.19
C GLU A 39 -7.65 2.33 -12.91
N LEU A 40 -6.76 1.34 -12.80
CA LEU A 40 -5.47 1.37 -13.50
C LEU A 40 -5.64 1.26 -15.03
N ALA A 41 -6.57 0.42 -15.49
CA ALA A 41 -6.87 0.29 -16.92
C ALA A 41 -7.41 1.60 -17.50
N ASP A 42 -8.30 2.27 -16.77
CA ASP A 42 -8.88 3.56 -17.15
C ASP A 42 -7.81 4.66 -17.21
N LEU A 43 -6.92 4.72 -16.21
CA LEU A 43 -5.80 5.69 -16.19
C LEU A 43 -4.86 5.55 -17.39
N LEU A 44 -4.63 4.31 -17.81
CA LEU A 44 -3.72 3.99 -18.91
C LEU A 44 -4.44 3.94 -20.27
N ARG A 45 -5.75 4.19 -20.31
CA ARG A 45 -6.59 4.05 -21.52
C ARG A 45 -6.41 2.70 -22.22
N VAL A 46 -6.28 1.62 -21.44
CA VAL A 46 -6.20 0.25 -21.97
C VAL A 46 -7.43 -0.56 -21.56
N ALA A 47 -7.77 -1.56 -22.37
CA ALA A 47 -8.82 -2.50 -21.98
C ALA A 47 -8.46 -3.23 -20.69
N VAL A 48 -9.44 -3.38 -19.78
CA VAL A 48 -9.29 -4.12 -18.50
C VAL A 48 -8.74 -5.53 -18.73
N ASP A 49 -9.16 -6.21 -19.80
CA ASP A 49 -8.64 -7.54 -20.15
C ASP A 49 -7.16 -7.54 -20.52
N LYS A 50 -6.70 -6.50 -21.22
CA LYS A 50 -5.28 -6.31 -21.55
C LYS A 50 -4.47 -6.09 -20.27
N GLN A 51 -4.99 -5.26 -19.36
CA GLN A 51 -4.38 -5.07 -18.06
C GLN A 51 -4.33 -6.37 -17.24
N GLY A 52 -5.41 -7.15 -17.24
CA GLY A 52 -5.44 -8.46 -16.59
C GLY A 52 -4.45 -9.47 -17.18
N LYS A 53 -4.18 -9.43 -18.49
CA LYS A 53 -3.15 -10.27 -19.12
C LYS A 53 -1.74 -9.87 -18.64
N ARG A 54 -1.45 -8.57 -18.49
CA ARG A 54 -0.18 -8.07 -17.94
C ARG A 54 0.04 -8.55 -16.51
N GLU A 55 -0.96 -8.40 -15.65
CA GLU A 55 -0.87 -8.81 -14.23
C GLU A 55 -0.70 -10.32 -14.05
N ARG A 56 -1.19 -11.13 -15.00
CA ARG A 56 -0.97 -12.59 -15.02
C ARG A 56 0.35 -13.03 -15.66
N GLY A 57 1.13 -12.10 -16.22
CA GLY A 57 2.35 -12.41 -16.97
C GLY A 57 2.09 -12.98 -18.37
N ASN A 58 0.86 -12.88 -18.89
CA ASN A 58 0.50 -13.31 -20.25
C ASN A 58 0.81 -12.24 -21.31
N SER A 59 1.29 -11.07 -20.91
CA SER A 59 1.70 -9.97 -21.79
C SER A 59 2.73 -9.10 -21.08
N ASP A 60 3.65 -8.52 -21.83
CA ASP A 60 4.64 -7.59 -21.27
C ASP A 60 3.96 -6.36 -20.68
N VAL A 61 4.47 -5.94 -19.52
CA VAL A 61 3.97 -4.75 -18.81
C VAL A 61 4.30 -3.48 -19.60
N GLY A 62 5.50 -3.42 -20.20
CA GLY A 62 6.02 -2.27 -20.92
C GLY A 62 6.73 -1.27 -20.00
N LEU A 63 7.75 -0.57 -20.52
CA LEU A 63 8.55 0.39 -19.75
C LEU A 63 7.76 1.62 -19.32
N ASP A 64 6.84 2.09 -20.16
CA ASP A 64 6.02 3.28 -19.86
C ASP A 64 5.15 3.05 -18.62
N LEU A 65 4.56 1.87 -18.50
CA LEU A 65 3.77 1.51 -17.32
C LEU A 65 4.66 1.37 -16.07
N ALA A 66 5.89 0.88 -16.20
CA ALA A 66 6.83 0.87 -15.08
C ALA A 66 7.13 2.29 -14.56
N ALA A 67 7.41 3.22 -15.49
CA ALA A 67 7.65 4.61 -15.16
C ALA A 67 6.41 5.27 -14.53
N GLU A 68 5.22 4.98 -15.06
CA GLU A 68 3.94 5.45 -14.55
C GLU A 68 3.72 5.00 -13.10
N MET A 69 3.88 3.71 -12.78
CA MET A 69 3.71 3.20 -11.42
C MET A 69 4.68 3.86 -10.43
N GLN A 70 5.92 4.14 -10.86
CA GLN A 70 6.88 4.86 -10.02
C GLN A 70 6.52 6.33 -9.83
N ALA A 71 5.98 6.99 -10.86
CA ALA A 71 5.49 8.36 -10.73
C ALA A 71 4.33 8.45 -9.72
N ILE A 72 3.42 7.47 -9.75
CA ILE A 72 2.31 7.41 -8.79
C ILE A 72 2.81 7.16 -7.36
N GLU A 73 3.74 6.22 -7.14
CA GLU A 73 4.31 6.03 -5.80
C GLU A 73 5.06 7.26 -5.30
N ASN A 74 5.85 7.92 -6.16
CA ASN A 74 6.52 9.17 -5.81
C ASN A 74 5.52 10.26 -5.38
N LEU A 75 4.39 10.38 -6.07
CA LEU A 75 3.32 11.31 -5.69
C LEU A 75 2.77 10.96 -4.30
N VAL A 76 2.40 9.69 -4.08
CA VAL A 76 1.83 9.23 -2.80
C VAL A 76 2.80 9.46 -1.65
N GLU A 77 4.08 9.16 -1.85
CA GLU A 77 5.13 9.36 -0.85
C GLU A 77 5.33 10.85 -0.54
N ASN A 78 5.36 11.71 -1.57
CA ASN A 78 5.52 13.14 -1.38
C ASN A 78 4.34 13.74 -0.59
N ILE A 79 3.10 13.40 -0.95
CA ILE A 79 1.90 13.83 -0.22
C ILE A 79 1.94 13.36 1.24
N ALA A 80 2.33 12.10 1.47
CA ALA A 80 2.42 11.55 2.82
C ALA A 80 3.49 12.29 3.65
N GLY A 81 4.68 12.51 3.07
CA GLY A 81 5.78 13.23 3.71
C GLY A 81 5.45 14.69 4.03
N GLU A 82 4.77 15.38 3.12
CA GLU A 82 4.26 16.75 3.34
C GLU A 82 3.27 16.79 4.51
N ALA A 83 2.32 15.86 4.56
CA ALA A 83 1.33 15.78 5.64
C ALA A 83 1.97 15.50 7.01
N VAL A 84 2.94 14.58 7.08
CA VAL A 84 3.70 14.31 8.32
C VAL A 84 4.51 15.53 8.73
N THR A 85 5.20 16.18 7.79
CA THR A 85 6.03 17.36 8.07
C THR A 85 5.20 18.53 8.59
N ALA A 86 4.05 18.80 7.97
CA ALA A 86 3.12 19.83 8.41
C ALA A 86 2.59 19.54 9.82
N ALA A 87 2.15 18.30 10.08
CA ALA A 87 1.66 17.88 11.40
C ALA A 87 2.71 18.04 12.50
N LEU A 88 3.96 17.66 12.25
CA LEU A 88 5.04 17.77 13.24
C LEU A 88 5.58 19.19 13.40
N THR A 89 5.33 20.08 12.43
CA THR A 89 5.63 21.51 12.57
C THR A 89 4.64 22.18 13.53
N ASP A 90 3.35 21.83 13.43
CA ASP A 90 2.29 22.35 14.28
C ASP A 90 2.31 21.72 15.69
N GLN A 91 2.47 20.40 15.74
CA GLN A 91 2.48 19.62 16.99
C GLN A 91 3.68 18.66 17.00
N PRO A 92 4.88 19.12 17.43
CA PRO A 92 6.12 18.34 17.33
C PRO A 92 6.21 17.17 18.32
N THR A 93 5.47 17.24 19.43
CA THR A 93 5.44 16.20 20.46
C THR A 93 4.00 15.75 20.71
N PRO A 94 3.76 14.47 20.99
CA PRO A 94 2.44 14.00 21.40
C PRO A 94 1.93 14.75 22.63
N VAL A 95 0.69 15.23 22.59
CA VAL A 95 0.02 15.85 23.73
C VAL A 95 -1.13 14.96 24.16
N GLU A 96 -1.25 14.75 25.46
CA GLU A 96 -2.32 13.91 26.02
C GLU A 96 -3.69 14.54 25.73
N ASN A 97 -4.65 13.73 25.28
CA ASN A 97 -6.01 14.15 24.91
C ASN A 97 -6.13 15.11 23.72
N GLU A 98 -5.06 15.31 22.94
CA GLU A 98 -5.11 16.08 21.70
C GLU A 98 -4.82 15.20 20.48
N SER A 99 -5.55 15.45 19.40
CA SER A 99 -5.40 14.74 18.13
C SER A 99 -4.77 15.64 17.06
N VAL A 100 -3.80 15.07 16.34
CA VAL A 100 -3.36 15.61 15.05
C VAL A 100 -4.48 15.40 14.04
N LYS A 101 -4.91 16.47 13.40
CA LYS A 101 -5.97 16.43 12.39
C LYS A 101 -5.37 16.47 10.99
N LEU A 102 -5.62 15.42 10.21
CA LEU A 102 -5.31 15.39 8.78
C LEU A 102 -6.58 15.56 7.97
N THR A 103 -6.45 16.12 6.78
CA THR A 103 -7.57 16.28 5.84
C THR A 103 -7.27 15.58 4.51
N VAL A 104 -8.32 15.10 3.86
CA VAL A 104 -8.30 14.63 2.47
C VAL A 104 -9.27 15.47 1.66
N ALA A 105 -9.04 15.57 0.35
CA ALA A 105 -9.95 16.22 -0.58
C ALA A 105 -11.35 15.59 -0.50
N ALA A 106 -12.37 16.42 -0.58
CA ALA A 106 -13.78 16.01 -0.59
C ALA A 106 -14.14 15.21 -1.83
N ASP A 107 -13.58 15.58 -2.97
CA ASP A 107 -13.85 15.01 -4.27
C ASP A 107 -12.65 15.11 -5.23
N GLN A 108 -12.88 14.70 -6.48
CA GLN A 108 -11.86 14.67 -7.52
C GLN A 108 -11.45 16.07 -8.00
N ASP A 109 -12.36 17.04 -7.95
CA ASP A 109 -12.10 18.41 -8.42
C ASP A 109 -11.22 19.15 -7.41
N GLU A 110 -11.51 19.00 -6.12
CA GLU A 110 -10.65 19.52 -5.06
C GLU A 110 -9.26 18.88 -5.10
N PHE A 111 -9.16 17.56 -5.31
CA PHE A 111 -7.87 16.89 -5.47
C PHE A 111 -7.07 17.46 -6.66
N ALA A 112 -7.72 17.65 -7.81
CA ALA A 112 -7.09 18.21 -9.01
C ALA A 112 -6.61 19.65 -8.79
N ALA A 113 -7.33 20.44 -7.99
CA ALA A 113 -6.96 21.80 -7.62
C ALA A 113 -5.78 21.84 -6.65
N LEU A 114 -5.74 20.95 -5.65
CA LEU A 114 -4.66 20.86 -4.66
C LEU A 114 -3.37 20.33 -5.26
N TYR A 115 -3.46 19.37 -6.20
CA TYR A 115 -2.32 18.72 -6.83
C TYR A 115 -2.39 18.81 -8.35
N PRO A 116 -2.19 20.01 -8.94
CA PRO A 116 -2.34 20.21 -10.38
C PRO A 116 -1.37 19.37 -11.24
N GLY A 117 -0.23 18.96 -10.65
CA GLY A 117 0.76 18.08 -11.26
C GLY A 117 0.49 16.58 -11.08
N ALA A 118 -0.55 16.17 -10.34
CA ALA A 118 -0.92 14.77 -10.16
C ALA A 118 -1.60 14.23 -11.43
N ARG A 119 -0.80 13.98 -12.47
CA ARG A 119 -1.25 13.56 -13.79
C ARG A 119 -0.43 12.42 -14.37
N THR A 120 -1.08 11.61 -15.20
CA THR A 120 -0.42 10.51 -15.92
C THR A 120 0.68 11.06 -16.84
N LEU A 121 1.78 10.33 -16.95
CA LEU A 121 2.96 10.81 -17.69
C LEU A 121 2.68 10.96 -19.18
N GLN A 122 1.92 10.02 -19.74
CA GLN A 122 1.68 9.94 -21.18
C GLN A 122 0.50 10.79 -21.66
N ASP A 123 -0.65 10.69 -20.99
CA ASP A 123 -1.91 11.28 -21.44
C ASP A 123 -2.30 12.56 -20.68
N GLY A 124 -1.56 12.93 -19.63
CA GLY A 124 -1.85 14.10 -18.81
C GLY A 124 -3.19 14.02 -18.05
N LEU A 125 -3.74 12.81 -17.88
CA LEU A 125 -4.99 12.58 -17.16
C LEU A 125 -4.78 12.78 -15.67
N VAL A 126 -5.73 13.41 -14.98
CA VAL A 126 -5.63 13.57 -13.52
C VAL A 126 -5.68 12.20 -12.84
N TYR A 127 -4.77 11.97 -11.92
CA TYR A 127 -4.78 10.79 -11.07
C TYR A 127 -6.02 10.75 -10.17
N PRO A 128 -6.50 9.56 -9.76
CA PRO A 128 -7.68 9.46 -8.92
C PRO A 128 -7.39 9.95 -7.51
N VAL A 129 -8.35 10.64 -6.90
CA VAL A 129 -8.28 11.11 -5.50
C VAL A 129 -8.03 9.98 -4.49
N SER A 130 -8.34 8.73 -4.86
CA SER A 130 -8.05 7.55 -4.04
C SER A 130 -6.57 7.41 -3.68
N LEU A 131 -5.65 7.94 -4.49
CA LEU A 131 -4.22 7.96 -4.19
C LEU A 131 -3.87 8.90 -3.02
N GLN A 132 -4.59 10.02 -2.88
CA GLN A 132 -4.44 10.87 -1.69
C GLN A 132 -4.89 10.12 -0.42
N TYR A 133 -5.94 9.30 -0.51
CA TYR A 133 -6.39 8.50 0.64
C TYR A 133 -5.34 7.48 1.09
N VAL A 134 -4.59 6.90 0.14
CA VAL A 134 -3.42 6.06 0.45
C VAL A 134 -2.33 6.89 1.13
N ALA A 135 -1.98 8.06 0.57
CA ALA A 135 -0.94 8.94 1.11
C ALA A 135 -1.25 9.39 2.56
N ILE A 136 -2.46 9.91 2.79
CA ILE A 136 -2.87 10.36 4.13
C ILE A 136 -3.03 9.18 5.09
N GLY A 137 -3.39 7.99 4.61
CA GLY A 137 -3.37 6.78 5.44
C GLY A 137 -1.95 6.38 5.86
N ARG A 138 -0.96 6.48 4.95
CA ARG A 138 0.46 6.25 5.26
C ARG A 138 0.97 7.27 6.28
N ALA A 139 0.64 8.55 6.11
CA ALA A 139 0.97 9.63 7.05
C ALA A 139 0.34 9.39 8.44
N ALA A 140 -0.95 9.05 8.49
CA ALA A 140 -1.65 8.76 9.73
C ALA A 140 -1.03 7.57 10.48
N ALA A 141 -0.67 6.50 9.78
CA ALA A 141 -0.01 5.34 10.37
C ALA A 141 1.39 5.70 10.91
N ASP A 142 2.12 6.56 10.23
CA ASP A 142 3.44 7.02 10.67
C ASP A 142 3.37 7.91 11.92
N LEU A 143 2.47 8.90 11.93
CA LEU A 143 2.23 9.75 13.10
C LEU A 143 1.77 8.93 14.31
N THR A 144 0.91 7.92 14.10
CA THR A 144 0.52 6.99 15.18
C THR A 144 1.70 6.19 15.71
N ARG A 145 2.62 5.70 14.86
CA ARG A 145 3.87 5.04 15.33
C ARG A 145 4.76 5.98 16.14
N ARG A 146 4.74 7.27 15.83
CA ARG A 146 5.44 8.33 16.59
C ARG A 146 4.73 8.72 17.89
N GLY A 147 3.59 8.08 18.21
CA GLY A 147 2.85 8.29 19.45
C GLY A 147 1.73 9.32 19.38
N HIS A 148 1.46 9.92 18.21
CA HIS A 148 0.37 10.88 18.07
C HIS A 148 -0.99 10.17 17.94
N GLN A 149 -2.01 10.71 18.60
CA GLN A 149 -3.40 10.40 18.25
C GLN A 149 -3.74 11.12 16.95
N VAL A 150 -4.31 10.41 15.98
CA VAL A 150 -4.58 10.98 14.65
C VAL A 150 -6.06 10.85 14.33
N GLU A 151 -6.63 11.92 13.81
CA GLU A 151 -7.97 11.99 13.25
C GLU A 151 -7.91 12.47 11.81
N VAL A 152 -8.60 11.77 10.91
CA VAL A 152 -8.62 12.12 9.48
C VAL A 152 -10.02 12.52 9.04
N TYR A 153 -10.11 13.67 8.38
CA TYR A 153 -11.37 14.27 7.95
C TYR A 153 -11.46 14.44 6.44
N ARG A 154 -12.67 14.25 5.92
CA ARG A 154 -13.07 14.67 4.58
C ARG A 154 -14.23 15.64 4.72
N ALA A 155 -13.96 16.92 4.50
CA ALA A 155 -14.82 18.01 4.96
C ALA A 155 -15.12 17.86 6.48
N ASP A 156 -16.38 17.72 6.86
CA ASP A 156 -16.84 17.57 8.24
C ASP A 156 -16.89 16.10 8.72
N ARG A 157 -16.58 15.14 7.84
CA ARG A 157 -16.75 13.70 8.14
C ARG A 157 -15.45 13.04 8.52
N ARG A 158 -15.48 12.29 9.61
CA ARG A 158 -14.35 11.47 10.07
C ARG A 158 -14.20 10.21 9.20
N VAL A 159 -13.04 10.04 8.57
CA VAL A 159 -12.76 9.00 7.55
C VAL A 159 -11.49 8.18 7.82
N ASP A 160 -11.01 8.12 9.07
CA ASP A 160 -9.80 7.38 9.47
C ASP A 160 -9.77 5.94 8.97
N LEU A 161 -10.91 5.26 9.10
CA LEU A 161 -11.02 3.85 8.74
C LEU A 161 -10.80 3.64 7.24
N MET A 162 -11.29 4.58 6.41
CA MET A 162 -11.13 4.56 4.96
C MET A 162 -9.67 4.71 4.55
N VAL A 163 -8.97 5.71 5.10
CA VAL A 163 -7.58 6.01 4.71
C VAL A 163 -6.62 4.95 5.26
N ARG A 164 -6.83 4.48 6.49
CA ARG A 164 -6.02 3.39 7.08
C ARG A 164 -6.17 2.10 6.29
N ARG A 165 -7.38 1.76 5.87
CA ARG A 165 -7.64 0.63 4.97
C ARG A 165 -6.93 0.82 3.62
N ALA A 166 -7.11 1.98 2.98
CA ALA A 166 -6.52 2.28 1.68
C ALA A 166 -4.99 2.16 1.73
N SER A 167 -4.35 2.73 2.76
CA SER A 167 -2.89 2.61 2.92
C SER A 167 -2.41 1.17 3.09
N ALA A 168 -3.20 0.29 3.70
CA ALA A 168 -2.89 -1.13 3.81
C ALA A 168 -3.08 -1.90 2.49
N GLY A 169 -3.59 -1.29 1.42
CA GLY A 169 -3.89 -1.98 0.17
C GLY A 169 -5.13 -2.88 0.22
N LEU A 170 -5.94 -2.77 1.28
CA LEU A 170 -7.12 -3.60 1.50
C LEU A 170 -8.36 -3.02 0.81
N PHE A 171 -9.21 -3.86 0.25
CA PHE A 171 -10.54 -3.50 -0.21
C PHE A 171 -11.59 -3.69 0.88
N LYS A 172 -12.78 -3.08 0.68
CA LYS A 172 -13.82 -3.02 1.72
C LYS A 172 -14.27 -4.40 2.20
N ASN A 173 -14.60 -5.32 1.29
CA ASN A 173 -15.08 -6.65 1.67
C ASN A 173 -13.99 -7.44 2.42
N GLU A 174 -12.75 -7.40 1.93
CA GLU A 174 -11.63 -8.06 2.62
C GLU A 174 -11.42 -7.52 4.03
N THR A 175 -11.63 -6.21 4.21
CA THR A 175 -11.50 -5.58 5.53
C THR A 175 -12.65 -5.97 6.45
N VAL A 176 -13.87 -6.07 5.92
CA VAL A 176 -15.03 -6.59 6.67
C VAL A 176 -14.74 -8.01 7.17
N ASP A 177 -14.20 -8.86 6.30
CA ASP A 177 -13.86 -10.25 6.63
C ASP A 177 -12.72 -10.33 7.64
N LEU A 178 -11.66 -9.52 7.45
CA LEU A 178 -10.51 -9.44 8.35
C LEU A 178 -10.92 -8.96 9.76
N LEU A 179 -11.73 -7.90 9.83
CA LEU A 179 -12.20 -7.33 11.09
C LEU A 179 -13.34 -8.15 11.73
N ARG A 180 -13.92 -9.10 10.98
CA ARG A 180 -15.08 -9.92 11.39
C ARG A 180 -16.27 -9.09 11.88
N VAL A 181 -16.58 -8.04 11.14
CA VAL A 181 -17.68 -7.12 11.47
C VAL A 181 -18.82 -7.23 10.47
N ASP A 182 -20.00 -6.72 10.83
CA ASP A 182 -21.09 -6.59 9.88
C ASP A 182 -20.75 -5.58 8.78
N LYS A 183 -21.02 -5.95 7.52
CA LYS A 183 -20.74 -5.14 6.34
C LYS A 183 -21.44 -3.78 6.38
N LYS A 184 -22.72 -3.74 6.78
CA LYS A 184 -23.49 -2.49 6.84
C LYS A 184 -22.95 -1.59 7.95
N HIS A 185 -22.47 -2.15 9.05
CA HIS A 185 -21.82 -1.38 10.12
C HIS A 185 -20.51 -0.77 9.63
N TYR A 186 -19.64 -1.58 9.02
CA TYR A 186 -18.36 -1.13 8.48
C TYR A 186 -18.52 0.03 7.49
N TYR A 187 -19.47 -0.08 6.57
CA TYR A 187 -19.68 0.94 5.53
C TYR A 187 -20.13 2.28 6.13
N ARG A 188 -20.92 2.26 7.21
CA ARG A 188 -21.32 3.49 7.91
C ARG A 188 -20.16 4.16 8.62
N TRP A 189 -19.22 3.40 9.17
CA TRP A 189 -17.99 3.94 9.75
C TRP A 189 -17.10 4.59 8.70
N GLU A 190 -16.85 3.90 7.57
CA GLU A 190 -16.04 4.47 6.50
C GLU A 190 -16.64 5.74 5.86
N LEU A 191 -17.97 5.83 5.79
CA LEU A 191 -18.65 7.02 5.25
C LEU A 191 -18.68 8.20 6.25
N GLY A 192 -18.12 8.02 7.46
CA GLY A 192 -18.15 9.01 8.54
C GLY A 192 -19.55 9.26 9.11
N GLN A 193 -20.50 8.35 8.89
CA GLN A 193 -21.85 8.47 9.44
C GLN A 193 -21.91 8.10 10.93
N ARG A 194 -20.91 7.36 11.41
CA ARG A 194 -20.70 6.98 12.81
C ARG A 194 -19.20 6.94 13.09
N PRO A 195 -18.75 7.30 14.29
CA PRO A 195 -17.35 7.15 14.65
C PRO A 195 -16.92 5.67 14.51
N PRO A 196 -15.75 5.39 13.92
CA PRO A 196 -15.22 4.04 13.87
C PRO A 196 -14.87 3.55 15.28
N PRO A 197 -15.08 2.27 15.61
CA PRO A 197 -14.73 1.76 16.91
C PRO A 197 -13.20 1.66 17.06
N ALA A 198 -12.69 1.95 18.26
CA ALA A 198 -11.25 2.04 18.52
C ALA A 198 -10.48 0.76 18.17
N ASN A 199 -11.08 -0.41 18.39
CA ASN A 199 -10.49 -1.70 18.03
C ASN A 199 -10.32 -1.88 16.52
N ALA A 200 -11.23 -1.38 15.68
CA ALA A 200 -11.07 -1.44 14.22
C ALA A 200 -9.95 -0.52 13.73
N LEU A 201 -9.78 0.66 14.35
CA LEU A 201 -8.66 1.55 14.07
C LEU A 201 -7.32 0.93 14.50
N ALA A 202 -7.29 0.35 15.70
CA ALA A 202 -6.10 -0.33 16.23
C ALA A 202 -5.69 -1.51 15.34
N GLU A 203 -6.65 -2.28 14.83
CA GLU A 203 -6.38 -3.40 13.91
C GLU A 203 -5.78 -2.91 12.58
N LEU A 204 -6.36 -1.87 11.95
CA LEU A 204 -5.79 -1.33 10.71
C LEU A 204 -4.44 -0.63 10.94
N GLN A 205 -4.19 -0.07 12.13
CA GLN A 205 -2.87 0.38 12.54
C GLN A 205 -1.90 -0.81 12.61
N ALA A 206 -2.28 -1.91 13.28
CA ALA A 206 -1.45 -3.11 13.41
C ALA A 206 -1.08 -3.72 12.05
N VAL A 207 -2.02 -3.74 11.09
CA VAL A 207 -1.73 -4.13 9.70
C VAL A 207 -0.69 -3.21 9.05
N ASN A 208 -0.84 -1.89 9.20
CA ASN A 208 0.14 -0.95 8.64
C ASN A 208 1.51 -1.05 9.32
N ASP A 209 1.56 -1.36 10.61
CA ASP A 209 2.79 -1.58 11.35
C ASP A 209 3.46 -2.89 10.96
N PHE A 210 2.68 -3.94 10.71
CA PHE A 210 3.18 -5.17 10.10
C PHE A 210 3.81 -4.88 8.74
N ILE A 211 3.13 -4.12 7.87
CA ILE A 211 3.67 -3.75 6.55
C ILE A 211 4.98 -2.98 6.68
N ALA A 212 5.05 -1.98 7.56
CA ALA A 212 6.26 -1.17 7.76
C ALA A 212 7.42 -2.00 8.35
N ALA A 213 7.13 -2.82 9.37
CA ALA A 213 8.13 -3.71 9.97
C ALA A 213 8.63 -4.75 8.96
N THR A 214 7.75 -5.32 8.15
CA THR A 214 8.09 -6.28 7.10
C THR A 214 8.94 -5.61 6.02
N ALA A 215 8.52 -4.44 5.53
CA ALA A 215 9.25 -3.69 4.52
C ALA A 215 10.68 -3.39 4.96
N SER A 216 10.91 -2.98 6.22
CA SER A 216 12.26 -2.72 6.74
C SER A 216 13.13 -3.99 6.89
N ARG A 217 12.53 -5.18 7.00
CA ARG A 217 13.23 -6.45 7.28
C ARG A 217 13.33 -7.42 6.10
N LEU A 218 12.59 -7.19 5.02
CA LEU A 218 12.63 -8.04 3.82
C LEU A 218 14.05 -8.27 3.32
N GLU A 219 14.40 -9.53 3.07
CA GLU A 219 15.71 -9.86 2.53
C GLU A 219 15.86 -9.33 1.11
N VAL A 220 17.07 -8.86 0.80
CA VAL A 220 17.45 -8.38 -0.53
C VAL A 220 18.42 -9.38 -1.11
N HIS A 221 18.02 -10.04 -2.19
CA HIS A 221 18.87 -11.01 -2.87
C HIS A 221 19.51 -10.36 -4.10
N ALA A 222 20.84 -10.42 -4.21
CA ALA A 222 21.52 -9.98 -5.42
C ALA A 222 21.34 -11.02 -6.54
N TYR A 223 20.95 -10.58 -7.74
CA TYR A 223 20.75 -11.44 -8.90
C TYR A 223 21.32 -10.77 -10.16
N GLY A 224 22.63 -10.94 -10.39
CA GLY A 224 23.33 -10.19 -11.43
C GLY A 224 23.39 -8.71 -11.07
N ASP A 225 22.93 -7.85 -11.99
CA ASP A 225 22.96 -6.39 -11.82
C ASP A 225 21.68 -5.82 -11.19
N VAL A 226 20.77 -6.70 -10.73
CA VAL A 226 19.53 -6.31 -10.05
C VAL A 226 19.45 -6.95 -8.67
N GLU A 227 18.73 -6.27 -7.79
CA GLU A 227 18.37 -6.77 -6.48
C GLU A 227 16.92 -7.25 -6.48
N VAL A 228 16.62 -8.29 -5.70
CA VAL A 228 15.33 -8.98 -5.76
C VAL A 228 14.75 -9.08 -4.36
N LEU A 229 13.52 -8.60 -4.22
CA LEU A 229 12.68 -8.81 -3.04
C LEU A 229 11.70 -9.93 -3.34
N GLN A 230 11.62 -10.90 -2.44
CA GLN A 230 10.64 -11.99 -2.55
C GLN A 230 9.32 -11.59 -1.91
N THR A 231 8.22 -12.09 -2.45
CA THR A 231 6.88 -11.96 -1.87
C THR A 231 6.00 -13.14 -2.23
N TYR A 232 4.84 -13.27 -1.59
CA TYR A 232 3.87 -14.32 -1.83
C TYR A 232 2.82 -13.92 -2.87
N ASP A 233 2.32 -14.92 -3.61
CA ASP A 233 1.04 -14.80 -4.32
C ASP A 233 -0.13 -15.18 -3.39
N ASP A 234 -1.37 -14.88 -3.80
CA ASP A 234 -2.59 -15.22 -3.05
C ASP A 234 -2.73 -16.75 -2.85
N ARG A 235 -2.20 -17.54 -3.79
CA ARG A 235 -2.19 -19.01 -3.72
C ARG A 235 -1.25 -19.54 -2.63
N ASP A 236 -0.28 -18.75 -2.22
CA ASP A 236 0.73 -19.09 -1.21
C ASP A 236 0.34 -18.62 0.20
N GLN A 237 -0.94 -18.32 0.44
CA GLN A 237 -1.44 -17.88 1.75
C GLN A 237 -1.00 -18.82 2.89
N HIS A 238 -1.04 -20.14 2.66
CA HIS A 238 -0.62 -21.13 3.66
C HIS A 238 0.88 -21.03 3.99
N ARG A 239 1.72 -20.74 2.99
CA ARG A 239 3.16 -20.55 3.17
C ARG A 239 3.45 -19.22 3.87
N PHE A 240 2.75 -18.15 3.48
CA PHE A 240 2.81 -16.87 4.19
C PHE A 240 2.47 -17.03 5.68
N GLU A 241 1.41 -17.78 6.01
CA GLU A 241 1.02 -18.03 7.41
C GLU A 241 2.06 -18.86 8.19
N ALA A 242 2.79 -19.75 7.52
CA ALA A 242 3.87 -20.52 8.12
C ALA A 242 5.12 -19.66 8.38
N ASP A 243 5.48 -18.81 7.42
CA ASP A 243 6.67 -17.95 7.48
C ASP A 243 6.43 -16.74 8.41
N TYR A 244 5.17 -16.27 8.52
CA TYR A 244 4.75 -15.13 9.33
C TYR A 244 3.61 -15.50 10.30
N PRO A 245 3.85 -16.36 11.31
CA PRO A 245 2.80 -16.83 12.21
C PRO A 245 2.17 -15.72 13.06
N HIS A 246 2.87 -14.59 13.22
CA HIS A 246 2.43 -13.40 13.94
C HIS A 246 1.63 -12.41 13.07
N ALA A 247 1.56 -12.61 11.75
CA ALA A 247 0.75 -11.78 10.85
C ALA A 247 -0.73 -12.15 10.96
N ARG A 248 -1.31 -11.82 12.11
CA ARG A 248 -2.69 -12.14 12.48
C ARG A 248 -3.33 -10.93 13.15
N THR A 249 -4.66 -10.91 13.17
CA THR A 249 -5.42 -9.89 13.88
C THR A 249 -4.98 -9.77 15.34
N LEU A 250 -5.16 -8.61 15.97
CA LEU A 250 -4.75 -8.36 17.35
C LEU A 250 -5.35 -9.38 18.34
N VAL A 251 -6.55 -9.87 18.04
CA VAL A 251 -7.22 -10.93 18.80
C VAL A 251 -6.77 -12.36 18.42
N GLY A 252 -5.85 -12.49 17.47
CA GLY A 252 -5.27 -13.74 16.98
C GLY A 252 -6.18 -14.58 16.08
N THR A 253 -7.37 -14.09 15.71
CA THR A 253 -8.43 -14.94 15.15
C THR A 253 -8.33 -15.16 13.65
N ALA A 254 -7.76 -14.22 12.90
CA ALA A 254 -7.65 -14.30 11.44
C ALA A 254 -6.21 -13.95 11.01
N ALA A 255 -5.68 -14.67 10.02
CA ALA A 255 -4.41 -14.31 9.40
C ALA A 255 -4.60 -13.08 8.51
N TYR A 256 -3.54 -12.29 8.39
CA TYR A 256 -3.46 -11.24 7.39
C TYR A 256 -3.39 -11.87 5.99
N PRO A 257 -3.97 -11.23 4.96
CA PRO A 257 -3.79 -11.70 3.60
C PRO A 257 -2.32 -11.58 3.19
N ALA A 258 -1.81 -12.57 2.46
CA ALA A 258 -0.44 -12.59 1.92
C ALA A 258 -0.10 -11.33 1.11
N ARG A 259 -1.11 -10.67 0.53
CA ARG A 259 -0.93 -9.39 -0.17
C ARG A 259 -0.37 -8.27 0.73
N MET A 260 -0.51 -8.32 2.06
CA MET A 260 0.14 -7.33 2.96
C MET A 260 1.67 -7.40 2.85
N HIS A 261 2.21 -8.60 2.66
CA HIS A 261 3.64 -8.79 2.38
C HIS A 261 4.02 -8.25 0.98
N ARG A 262 3.13 -8.39 -0.01
CA ARG A 262 3.30 -7.82 -1.35
C ARG A 262 3.37 -6.30 -1.31
N VAL A 263 2.51 -5.66 -0.50
CA VAL A 263 2.55 -4.22 -0.23
C VAL A 263 3.87 -3.82 0.44
N ALA A 264 4.34 -4.61 1.42
CA ALA A 264 5.64 -4.37 2.07
C ALA A 264 6.81 -4.45 1.07
N ALA A 265 6.78 -5.42 0.15
CA ALA A 265 7.79 -5.56 -0.90
C ALA A 265 7.78 -4.37 -1.87
N ALA A 266 6.61 -3.88 -2.27
CA ALA A 266 6.49 -2.69 -3.11
C ALA A 266 7.06 -1.44 -2.44
N ARG A 267 6.74 -1.20 -1.17
CA ARG A 267 7.24 -0.05 -0.42
C ARG A 267 8.77 -0.08 -0.30
N ARG A 268 9.35 -1.23 0.06
CA ARG A 268 10.81 -1.38 0.11
C ARG A 268 11.46 -1.24 -1.27
N ALA A 269 10.87 -1.84 -2.31
CA ALA A 269 11.38 -1.70 -3.68
C ALA A 269 11.41 -0.22 -4.10
N HIS A 270 10.37 0.54 -3.77
CA HIS A 270 10.30 1.96 -4.07
C HIS A 270 11.41 2.76 -3.37
N GLU A 271 11.61 2.55 -2.07
CA GLU A 271 12.68 3.19 -1.30
C GLU A 271 14.06 2.92 -1.91
N MET A 272 14.32 1.67 -2.30
CA MET A 272 15.58 1.28 -2.92
C MET A 272 15.76 1.89 -4.33
N ILE A 273 14.69 1.93 -5.14
CA ILE A 273 14.73 2.54 -6.47
C ILE A 273 14.99 4.05 -6.38
N ARG A 274 14.38 4.73 -5.40
CA ARG A 274 14.69 6.14 -5.10
C ARG A 274 16.14 6.36 -4.69
N ALA A 275 16.75 5.39 -4.01
CA ALA A 275 18.17 5.39 -3.69
C ALA A 275 19.08 5.02 -4.89
N GLY A 276 18.53 4.91 -6.11
CA GLY A 276 19.26 4.59 -7.33
C GLY A 276 19.60 3.10 -7.48
N ARG A 277 18.98 2.21 -6.69
CA ARG A 277 19.24 0.77 -6.74
C ARG A 277 18.25 0.07 -7.67
N PRO A 278 18.70 -0.71 -8.65
CA PRO A 278 17.81 -1.46 -9.52
C PRO A 278 17.19 -2.66 -8.76
N VAL A 279 15.90 -2.57 -8.41
CA VAL A 279 15.19 -3.61 -7.64
C VAL A 279 14.02 -4.21 -8.39
N ARG A 280 13.79 -5.51 -8.21
CA ARG A 280 12.62 -6.25 -8.71
C ARG A 280 11.92 -6.99 -7.59
N ILE A 281 10.64 -7.26 -7.79
CA ILE A 281 9.80 -8.06 -6.91
C ILE A 281 9.51 -9.39 -7.60
N ALA A 282 9.78 -10.49 -6.91
CA ALA A 282 9.57 -11.84 -7.41
C ALA A 282 8.65 -12.63 -6.48
N MET A 283 7.85 -13.52 -7.06
CA MET A 283 7.06 -14.52 -6.33
C MET A 283 7.71 -15.89 -6.51
N PRO A 284 7.87 -16.69 -5.44
CA PRO A 284 8.26 -18.09 -5.55
C PRO A 284 7.43 -18.84 -6.58
N ARG A 285 8.05 -19.78 -7.31
CA ARG A 285 7.32 -20.78 -8.09
C ARG A 285 7.20 -22.07 -7.29
#